data_AF-A0AAX7TZA0-F1
#
_entry.id   AF-A0AAX7TZA0-F1
#
_cell.length_a   1.000
_cell.length_b   1.000
_cell.length_c   1.000
_cell.angle_alpha   90.00
_cell.angle_beta   90.00
_cell.angle_gamma   90.00
#
_symmetry.space_group_name_H-M   'P 1'
#
loop_
_entity.id
_entity.type
_entity.pdbx_description
1 polymer ?
#
loop_
_entity_poly.entity_id
_entity_poly.type
_entity_poly.pdbx_seq_one_letter_code
_entity_poly.pdbx_strand_id
1 'polypeptide(L)'
;MDSSLEFSSSLGSVSSLLTRCRTFKVLVIGDSGVGKTCLTHRLCAGEFPCRSEATIGVDFRERVLEIDGEKIKLQLWDTAGQERFRKSMVQHYYRNVHAVLFIYDVTSPASFSSLTSWVEECRQHSLGQDIPRFLVGNKSDLRDPKKTDSQVSQDRAMSFSKAHGMIFFETSAKDPPKKGTSGQQVPTVRLEERGGFAGAAMSEEAQCFVFMSSVFLHVLTAHSIWPC
;
A
#
# COMPACT_ATOMS: atom_id res chain seq x y z
N MET A 1 6.74 -46.30 -47.86
CA MET A 1 5.50 -47.03 -47.55
C MET A 1 5.48 -47.15 -46.03
N ASP A 2 5.03 -46.08 -45.37
CA ASP A 2 3.64 -45.90 -44.88
C ASP A 2 3.55 -46.51 -43.47
N SER A 3 3.84 -45.75 -42.42
CA SER A 3 2.94 -44.88 -41.62
C SER A 3 2.47 -45.55 -40.33
N SER A 4 2.60 -44.77 -39.26
CA SER A 4 1.66 -44.61 -38.15
C SER A 4 1.18 -45.84 -37.38
N LEU A 5 1.36 -45.82 -36.07
CA LEU A 5 0.25 -45.60 -35.14
C LEU A 5 0.79 -45.07 -33.80
N GLU A 6 0.24 -43.93 -33.41
CA GLU A 6 0.45 -43.19 -32.16
C GLU A 6 -0.33 -43.82 -31.00
N PHE A 7 0.26 -43.87 -29.80
CA PHE A 7 -0.37 -43.75 -28.46
C PHE A 7 0.76 -43.90 -27.44
N SER A 8 1.05 -43.05 -26.45
CA SER A 8 0.23 -42.11 -25.70
C SER A 8 1.12 -40.94 -25.23
N SER A 9 0.67 -39.74 -25.56
CA SER A 9 1.05 -38.47 -24.98
C SER A 9 0.43 -38.35 -23.58
N SER A 10 1.15 -38.71 -22.51
CA SER A 10 0.67 -38.41 -21.14
C SER A 10 1.76 -38.17 -20.09
N LEU A 11 2.84 -37.46 -20.42
CA LEU A 11 3.74 -36.89 -19.40
C LEU A 11 4.11 -35.42 -19.67
N GLY A 12 3.28 -34.74 -20.46
CA GLY A 12 3.33 -33.28 -20.59
C GLY A 12 2.58 -32.61 -19.44
N SER A 13 3.33 -31.91 -18.60
CA SER A 13 2.84 -30.82 -17.72
C SER A 13 1.95 -31.19 -16.53
N VAL A 14 2.53 -31.87 -15.53
CA VAL A 14 2.03 -31.80 -14.14
C VAL A 14 2.88 -30.89 -13.24
N SER A 15 3.78 -30.09 -13.82
CA SER A 15 4.67 -29.18 -13.06
C SER A 15 4.22 -27.69 -13.05
N SER A 16 3.20 -27.30 -13.82
CA SER A 16 2.82 -25.88 -13.99
C SER A 16 1.55 -25.44 -13.25
N LEU A 17 0.94 -26.28 -12.42
CA LEU A 17 -0.13 -25.86 -11.50
C LEU A 17 0.40 -25.40 -10.13
N LEU A 18 1.69 -25.06 -10.04
CA LEU A 18 2.15 -24.20 -8.96
C LEU A 18 1.46 -22.85 -9.17
N THR A 19 0.37 -22.60 -8.44
CA THR A 19 -0.32 -21.32 -8.40
C THR A 19 0.73 -20.22 -8.29
N ARG A 20 0.90 -19.41 -9.34
CA ARG A 20 1.98 -18.43 -9.41
C ARG A 20 1.74 -17.38 -8.34
N CYS A 21 2.45 -17.50 -7.21
CA CYS A 21 2.32 -16.53 -6.14
C CYS A 21 3.08 -15.24 -6.49
N ARG A 22 2.35 -14.24 -7.03
CA ARG A 22 2.94 -12.94 -7.37
C ARG A 22 3.32 -12.20 -6.10
N THR A 23 4.49 -11.56 -6.09
CA THR A 23 4.98 -10.81 -4.92
C THR A 23 4.97 -9.32 -5.21
N PHE A 24 4.23 -8.54 -4.43
CA PHE A 24 4.21 -7.08 -4.52
C PHE A 24 4.97 -6.47 -3.35
N LYS A 25 6.06 -5.80 -3.67
CA LYS A 25 6.87 -5.02 -2.73
C LYS A 25 6.34 -3.60 -2.61
N VAL A 26 5.91 -3.24 -1.41
CA VAL A 26 5.38 -1.93 -1.06
C VAL A 26 6.31 -1.26 -0.07
N LEU A 27 6.80 -0.08 -0.44
CA LEU A 27 7.65 0.74 0.42
C LEU A 27 6.80 1.67 1.28
N VAL A 28 7.05 1.71 2.59
CA VAL A 28 6.30 2.54 3.54
C VAL A 28 7.22 3.59 4.15
N ILE A 29 6.98 4.85 3.82
CA ILE A 29 7.84 5.99 4.20
C ILE A 29 7.04 7.12 4.85
N GLY A 30 7.75 7.96 5.59
CA GLY A 30 7.19 9.05 6.38
C GLY A 30 7.97 9.25 7.67
N ASP A 31 7.72 10.34 8.38
CA ASP A 31 8.49 10.69 9.58
C ASP A 31 8.39 9.63 10.69
N SER A 32 9.35 9.65 11.63
CA SER A 32 9.28 8.80 12.82
C SER A 32 8.05 9.14 13.67
N GLY A 33 7.42 8.12 14.26
CA GLY A 33 6.27 8.31 15.13
C GLY A 33 4.91 8.55 14.45
N VAL A 34 4.84 8.62 13.11
CA VAL A 34 3.55 8.77 12.39
C VAL A 34 2.69 7.49 12.39
N GLY A 35 3.26 6.36 12.83
CA GLY A 35 2.56 5.08 13.00
C GLY A 35 2.65 4.12 11.81
N LYS A 36 3.74 4.20 11.01
CA LYS A 36 4.03 3.29 9.90
C LYS A 36 4.04 1.82 10.36
N THR A 37 4.83 1.51 11.38
CA THR A 37 4.93 0.18 12.01
C THR A 37 3.59 -0.33 12.53
N CYS A 38 2.80 0.53 13.15
CA CYS A 38 1.46 0.14 13.63
C CYS A 38 0.52 -0.19 12.47
N LEU A 39 0.59 0.58 11.39
CA LEU A 39 -0.22 0.36 10.19
C LEU A 39 0.19 -0.92 9.46
N THR A 40 1.49 -1.14 9.25
CA THR A 40 2.01 -2.37 8.60
C THR A 40 1.75 -3.61 9.45
N HIS A 41 1.90 -3.52 10.78
CA HIS A 41 1.51 -4.58 11.71
C HIS A 41 0.02 -4.89 11.59
N ARG A 42 -0.85 -3.88 11.60
CA ARG A 42 -2.30 -4.07 11.45
C ARG A 42 -2.65 -4.71 10.11
N LEU A 43 -2.02 -4.28 9.02
CA LEU A 43 -2.21 -4.84 7.68
C LEU A 43 -1.78 -6.31 7.59
N CYS A 44 -0.72 -6.72 8.30
CA CYS A 44 -0.23 -8.10 8.28
C CYS A 44 -0.94 -9.01 9.28
N ALA A 45 -1.06 -8.59 10.54
CA ALA A 45 -1.53 -9.41 11.66
C ALA A 45 -3.00 -9.17 12.04
N GLY A 46 -3.66 -8.14 11.51
CA GLY A 46 -5.04 -7.79 11.89
C GLY A 46 -5.17 -7.13 13.26
N GLU A 47 -4.09 -7.05 14.05
CA GLU A 47 -4.07 -6.53 15.41
C GLU A 47 -3.22 -5.25 15.54
N PHE A 48 -3.59 -4.38 16.49
CA PHE A 48 -2.76 -3.24 16.85
C PHE A 48 -1.75 -3.67 17.92
N PRO A 49 -0.45 -3.40 17.72
CA PRO A 49 0.56 -3.86 18.65
C PRO A 49 0.41 -3.19 20.02
N CYS A 50 0.43 -3.97 21.11
CA CYS A 50 0.32 -3.46 22.48
C CYS A 50 1.48 -2.52 22.87
N ARG A 51 2.64 -2.69 22.22
CA ARG A 51 3.81 -1.80 22.34
C ARG A 51 4.39 -1.58 20.96
N SER A 52 4.61 -0.32 20.61
CA SER A 52 5.32 0.08 19.40
C SER A 52 6.69 0.58 19.82
N GLU A 53 7.74 -0.16 19.48
CA GLU A 53 9.11 0.27 19.65
C GLU A 53 9.58 1.02 18.40
N ALA A 54 10.57 1.90 18.55
CA ALA A 54 11.11 2.62 17.40
C ALA A 54 11.79 1.64 16.44
N THR A 55 11.35 1.63 15.17
CA THR A 55 11.98 0.81 14.13
C THR A 55 13.44 1.19 13.95
N ILE A 56 14.35 0.23 14.09
CA ILE A 56 15.79 0.42 13.86
C ILE A 56 16.07 0.05 12.41
N GLY A 57 16.20 1.05 11.54
CA GLY A 57 16.46 0.84 10.12
C GLY A 57 15.18 0.53 9.34
N VAL A 58 15.04 -0.70 8.86
CA VAL A 58 13.89 -1.15 8.05
C VAL A 58 13.38 -2.49 8.59
N ASP A 59 12.09 -2.56 8.86
CA ASP A 59 11.37 -3.79 9.21
C ASP A 59 10.67 -4.35 7.97
N PHE A 60 10.66 -5.67 7.83
CA PHE A 60 10.09 -6.37 6.69
C PHE A 60 8.97 -7.29 7.18
N ARG A 61 7.78 -7.13 6.59
CA ARG A 61 6.62 -7.96 6.89
C ARG A 61 6.02 -8.48 5.60
N GLU A 62 5.58 -9.74 5.61
CA GLU A 62 4.84 -10.31 4.49
C GLU A 62 3.49 -10.87 4.90
N ARG A 63 2.51 -10.76 4.00
CA ARG A 63 1.19 -11.39 4.13
C ARG A 63 0.80 -11.98 2.79
N VAL A 64 0.40 -13.25 2.78
CA VAL A 64 -0.20 -13.87 1.60
C VAL A 64 -1.70 -13.65 1.66
N LEU A 65 -2.26 -13.13 0.58
CA LEU A 65 -3.67 -12.89 0.38
C LEU A 65 -4.16 -13.71 -0.81
N GLU A 66 -5.43 -14.06 -0.81
CA GLU A 66 -6.10 -14.71 -1.95
C GLU A 66 -7.13 -13.73 -2.49
N ILE A 67 -6.97 -13.30 -3.74
CA ILE A 67 -7.85 -12.33 -4.41
C ILE A 67 -8.20 -12.91 -5.77
N ASP A 68 -9.49 -13.01 -6.06
CA ASP A 68 -10.02 -13.57 -7.31
C ASP A 68 -9.44 -14.96 -7.64
N GLY A 69 -9.15 -15.77 -6.60
CA GLY A 69 -8.58 -17.11 -6.72
C GLY A 69 -7.06 -17.14 -6.95
N GLU A 70 -6.39 -15.99 -7.00
CA GLU A 70 -4.94 -15.87 -7.13
C GLU A 70 -4.28 -15.59 -5.78
N LYS A 71 -3.17 -16.31 -5.50
CA LYS A 71 -2.38 -16.07 -4.29
C LYS A 71 -1.38 -14.95 -4.52
N ILE A 72 -1.51 -13.88 -3.76
CA ILE A 72 -0.65 -12.70 -3.84
C ILE A 72 0.13 -12.55 -2.53
N LYS A 73 1.46 -12.46 -2.61
CA LYS A 73 2.33 -12.15 -1.49
C LYS A 73 2.57 -10.64 -1.43
N LEU A 74 2.04 -9.99 -0.40
CA LEU A 74 2.33 -8.59 -0.09
C LEU A 74 3.56 -8.51 0.79
N GLN A 75 4.54 -7.69 0.40
CA GLN A 75 5.74 -7.39 1.17
C GLN A 75 5.73 -5.92 1.56
N LEU A 76 5.58 -5.63 2.85
CA LEU A 76 5.62 -4.30 3.42
C LEU A 76 7.02 -4.01 3.96
N TRP A 77 7.65 -2.97 3.44
CA TRP A 77 8.96 -2.50 3.85
C TRP A 77 8.78 -1.24 4.69
N ASP A 78 8.67 -1.41 6.01
CA ASP A 78 8.47 -0.35 7.01
C ASP A 78 9.80 0.32 7.35
N THR A 79 9.93 1.62 7.11
CA THR A 79 11.16 2.36 7.44
C THR A 79 11.07 3.04 8.81
N ALA A 80 12.20 3.38 9.42
CA ALA A 80 12.23 4.09 10.69
C ALA A 80 11.61 5.51 10.64
N GLY A 81 11.62 6.15 9.48
CA GLY A 81 11.41 7.59 9.30
C GLY A 81 12.60 8.48 9.68
N GLN A 82 13.75 7.88 9.99
CA GLN A 82 15.04 8.55 10.25
C GLN A 82 16.19 7.99 9.39
N GLU A 83 15.88 7.09 8.46
CA GLU A 83 16.79 6.46 7.50
C GLU A 83 17.60 7.47 6.68
N ARG A 84 17.15 8.74 6.59
CA ARG A 84 17.87 9.88 6.00
C ARG A 84 19.33 10.00 6.44
N PHE A 85 19.67 9.49 7.63
CA PHE A 85 21.03 9.53 8.16
C PHE A 85 21.90 8.29 7.84
N ARG A 86 21.33 7.23 7.26
CA ARG A 86 22.03 5.96 6.95
C ARG A 86 21.99 5.65 5.45
N LYS A 87 22.66 6.50 4.66
CA LYS A 87 22.75 6.45 3.18
C LYS A 87 23.07 5.06 2.59
N SER A 88 23.83 4.22 3.31
CA SER A 88 24.21 2.88 2.86
C SER A 88 23.06 1.87 2.84
N MET A 89 22.01 2.05 3.63
CA MET A 89 20.87 1.13 3.68
C MET A 89 19.81 1.47 2.63
N VAL A 90 19.76 2.74 2.21
CA VAL A 90 18.71 3.31 1.36
C VAL A 90 18.56 2.58 0.02
N GLN A 91 19.67 2.34 -0.67
CA GLN A 91 19.63 1.78 -2.03
C GLN A 91 19.01 0.37 -2.13
N HIS A 92 19.03 -0.43 -1.07
CA HIS A 92 18.53 -1.81 -1.12
C HIS A 92 17.00 -1.88 -1.12
N TYR A 93 16.33 -1.11 -0.26
CA TYR A 93 14.88 -1.19 -0.13
C TYR A 93 14.12 -0.40 -1.20
N TYR A 94 14.76 0.56 -1.88
CA TYR A 94 14.19 1.28 -3.03
C TYR A 94 14.18 0.47 -4.35
N ARG A 95 14.90 -0.65 -4.46
CA ARG A 95 14.89 -1.50 -5.66
C ARG A 95 13.62 -2.35 -5.76
N ASN A 96 13.09 -2.48 -6.98
CA ASN A 96 11.95 -3.34 -7.33
C ASN A 96 10.70 -3.07 -6.46
N VAL A 97 10.45 -1.80 -6.15
CA VAL A 97 9.25 -1.36 -5.46
C VAL A 97 8.10 -1.30 -6.47
N HIS A 98 6.96 -1.88 -6.12
CA HIS A 98 5.75 -1.92 -6.95
C HIS A 98 4.74 -0.86 -6.52
N ALA A 99 4.81 -0.36 -5.28
CA ALA A 99 4.01 0.77 -4.80
C ALA A 99 4.68 1.48 -3.61
N VAL A 100 4.32 2.76 -3.39
CA VAL A 100 4.85 3.55 -2.27
C VAL A 100 3.70 4.12 -1.43
N LEU A 101 3.79 3.93 -0.11
CA LEU A 101 2.89 4.52 0.88
C LEU A 101 3.61 5.67 1.60
N PHE A 102 3.08 6.89 1.44
CA PHE A 102 3.49 8.09 2.15
C PHE A 102 2.58 8.28 3.36
N ILE A 103 3.11 8.03 4.56
CA ILE A 103 2.35 8.08 5.80
C ILE A 103 2.66 9.39 6.54
N TYR A 104 1.62 10.09 6.99
CA TYR A 104 1.75 11.21 7.92
C TYR A 104 0.75 11.08 9.07
N ASP A 105 0.95 11.84 10.14
CA ASP A 105 0.04 11.91 11.27
C ASP A 105 -0.90 13.11 11.09
N VAL A 106 -2.21 12.88 11.07
CA VAL A 106 -3.20 13.96 10.86
C VAL A 106 -3.14 15.05 11.92
N THR A 107 -2.60 14.72 13.10
CA THR A 107 -2.44 15.63 14.24
C THR A 107 -1.11 16.39 14.23
N SER A 108 -0.22 16.09 13.27
CA SER A 108 1.11 16.69 13.16
C SER A 108 1.31 17.36 11.80
N PRO A 109 1.06 18.67 11.68
CA PRO A 109 1.35 19.43 10.46
C PRO A 109 2.82 19.37 10.02
N ALA A 110 3.74 19.20 10.98
CA ALA A 110 5.16 19.02 10.69
C ALA A 110 5.41 17.73 9.88
N SER A 111 4.78 16.62 10.29
CA SER A 111 4.92 15.34 9.58
C SER A 111 4.41 15.41 8.13
N PHE A 112 3.36 16.21 7.90
CA PHE A 112 2.82 16.45 6.56
C PHE A 112 3.73 17.33 5.72
N SER A 113 4.28 18.41 6.28
CA SER A 113 5.24 19.27 5.57
C SER A 113 6.52 18.52 5.16
N SER A 114 6.95 17.52 5.95
CA SER A 114 8.08 16.65 5.62
C SER A 114 7.85 15.78 4.37
N LEU A 115 6.59 15.53 3.97
CA LEU A 115 6.27 14.67 2.82
C LEU A 115 6.91 15.12 1.51
N THR A 116 7.07 16.44 1.31
CA THR A 116 7.77 16.97 0.12
C THR A 116 9.20 16.44 0.03
N SER A 117 9.90 16.32 1.16
CA SER A 117 11.26 15.76 1.20
C SER A 117 11.26 14.27 0.87
N TRP A 118 10.26 13.52 1.35
CA TRP A 118 10.09 12.10 1.04
C TRP A 118 9.77 11.86 -0.44
N VAL A 119 8.99 12.73 -1.06
CA VAL A 119 8.70 12.68 -2.50
C VAL A 119 9.99 12.88 -3.30
N GLU A 120 10.81 13.85 -2.90
CA GLU A 120 12.07 14.13 -3.56
C GLU A 120 13.09 13.00 -3.38
N GLU A 121 13.17 12.39 -2.20
CA GLU A 121 14.00 11.21 -1.94
C GLU A 121 13.61 10.04 -2.88
N CYS A 122 12.32 9.77 -3.05
CA CYS A 122 11.84 8.78 -4.02
C CYS A 122 12.29 9.08 -5.45
N ARG A 123 12.33 10.37 -5.85
CA ARG A 123 12.80 10.79 -7.18
C ARG A 123 14.31 10.57 -7.33
N GLN A 124 15.09 10.90 -6.30
CA GLN A 124 16.54 10.71 -6.29
C GLN A 124 16.96 9.25 -6.40
N HIS A 125 16.15 8.33 -5.86
CA HIS A 125 16.37 6.88 -5.95
C HIS A 125 15.79 6.23 -7.22
N SER A 126 15.43 7.04 -8.23
CA SER A 126 14.95 6.58 -9.53
C SER A 126 13.73 5.65 -9.45
N LEU A 127 12.87 5.82 -8.43
CA LEU A 127 11.56 5.17 -8.44
C LEU A 127 10.76 5.73 -9.62
N GLY A 128 10.34 4.83 -10.51
CA GLY A 128 9.55 5.16 -11.68
C GLY A 128 8.35 6.06 -11.34
N GLN A 129 8.03 6.97 -12.25
CA GLN A 129 6.83 7.80 -12.09
C GLN A 129 5.55 6.98 -12.21
N ASP A 130 5.62 5.83 -12.89
CA ASP A 130 4.50 4.92 -13.11
C ASP A 130 4.18 4.04 -11.88
N ILE A 131 5.06 4.02 -10.87
CA ILE A 131 4.82 3.28 -9.63
C ILE A 131 3.66 3.97 -8.87
N PRO A 132 2.56 3.26 -8.57
CA PRO A 132 1.46 3.81 -7.80
C PRO A 132 1.90 4.37 -6.44
N ARG A 133 1.42 5.58 -6.13
CA ARG A 133 1.74 6.31 -4.89
C ARG A 133 0.47 6.60 -4.11
N PHE A 134 0.54 6.38 -2.81
CA PHE A 134 -0.59 6.57 -1.91
C PHE A 134 -0.20 7.49 -0.77
N LEU A 135 -1.00 8.50 -0.53
CA LEU A 135 -0.92 9.37 0.63
C LEU A 135 -1.88 8.86 1.70
N VAL A 136 -1.37 8.59 2.90
CA VAL A 136 -2.13 8.03 4.01
C VAL A 136 -2.00 8.94 5.23
N GLY A 137 -3.10 9.59 5.60
CA GLY A 137 -3.22 10.31 6.87
C GLY A 137 -3.59 9.34 8.00
N ASN A 138 -2.64 8.99 8.85
CA ASN A 138 -2.85 8.07 9.97
C ASN A 138 -3.27 8.81 11.25
N LYS A 139 -3.76 8.04 12.23
CA LYS A 139 -4.25 8.52 13.54
C LYS A 139 -5.50 9.40 13.44
N SER A 140 -6.38 9.12 12.47
CA SER A 140 -7.64 9.84 12.31
C SER A 140 -8.55 9.74 13.54
N ASP A 141 -8.37 8.72 14.39
CA ASP A 141 -9.03 8.59 15.70
C ASP A 141 -8.70 9.74 16.67
N LEU A 142 -7.55 10.40 16.50
CA LEU A 142 -7.11 11.53 17.32
C LEU A 142 -7.52 12.90 16.74
N ARG A 143 -8.25 12.93 15.62
CA ARG A 143 -8.74 14.17 15.02
C ARG A 143 -9.76 14.84 15.95
N ASP A 144 -9.54 16.13 16.23
CA ASP A 144 -10.38 16.93 17.12
C ASP A 144 -10.97 18.09 16.33
N PRO A 145 -12.30 18.11 16.08
CA PRO A 145 -12.96 19.19 15.34
C PRO A 145 -12.76 20.58 15.94
N LYS A 146 -12.39 20.69 17.21
CA LYS A 146 -12.15 21.98 17.89
C LYS A 146 -10.72 22.50 17.69
N LYS A 147 -9.82 21.70 17.12
CA LYS A 147 -8.38 22.00 17.00
C LYS A 147 -7.91 22.05 15.54
N THR A 148 -8.73 22.63 14.68
CA THR A 148 -8.51 22.69 13.21
C THR A 148 -7.15 23.26 12.82
N ASP A 149 -6.64 24.27 13.54
CA ASP A 149 -5.39 24.95 13.19
C ASP A 149 -4.13 24.13 13.52
N SER A 150 -4.27 23.14 14.40
CA SER A 150 -3.16 22.26 14.83
C SER A 150 -3.15 20.91 14.12
N GLN A 151 -4.08 20.69 13.19
CA GLN A 151 -4.24 19.42 12.48
C GLN A 151 -4.22 19.66 10.97
N VAL A 152 -3.83 18.65 10.20
CA VAL A 152 -3.83 18.74 8.74
C VAL A 152 -5.27 18.63 8.26
N SER A 153 -5.77 19.58 7.47
CA SER A 153 -7.11 19.45 6.90
C SER A 153 -7.14 18.43 5.76
N GLN A 154 -8.28 17.77 5.57
CA GLN A 154 -8.47 16.81 4.47
C GLN A 154 -8.31 17.48 3.10
N ASP A 155 -8.79 18.72 2.93
CA ASP A 155 -8.65 19.48 1.69
C ASP A 155 -7.19 19.77 1.34
N ARG A 156 -6.36 20.08 2.36
CA ARG A 156 -4.92 20.28 2.19
C ARG A 156 -4.23 18.99 1.75
N ALA A 157 -4.56 17.87 2.40
CA ALA A 157 -4.01 16.56 2.05
C ALA A 157 -4.44 16.11 0.65
N MET A 158 -5.70 16.31 0.28
CA MET A 158 -6.22 15.99 -1.05
C MET A 158 -5.61 16.88 -2.15
N SER A 159 -5.39 18.16 -1.87
CA SER A 159 -4.72 19.05 -2.82
C SER A 159 -3.27 18.63 -3.06
N PHE A 160 -2.55 18.26 -1.99
CA PHE A 160 -1.19 17.73 -2.09
C PHE A 160 -1.16 16.40 -2.86
N SER A 161 -2.08 15.48 -2.58
CA SER A 161 -2.13 14.19 -3.27
C SER A 161 -2.34 14.38 -4.77
N LYS A 162 -3.28 15.25 -5.17
CA LYS A 162 -3.53 15.59 -6.59
C LYS A 162 -2.29 16.19 -7.24
N ALA A 163 -1.63 17.14 -6.59
CA ALA A 163 -0.43 17.80 -7.11
C ALA A 163 0.73 16.82 -7.36
N HIS A 164 0.80 15.73 -6.59
CA HIS A 164 1.84 14.71 -6.69
C HIS A 164 1.39 13.41 -7.36
N GLY A 165 0.19 13.36 -7.94
CA GLY A 165 -0.34 12.16 -8.61
C GLY A 165 -0.55 10.97 -7.67
N MET A 166 -0.94 11.24 -6.42
CA MET A 166 -1.16 10.23 -5.38
C MET A 166 -2.65 10.04 -5.08
N ILE A 167 -3.01 8.81 -4.71
CA ILE A 167 -4.32 8.51 -4.13
C ILE A 167 -4.29 8.82 -2.64
N PHE A 168 -5.33 9.48 -2.11
CA PHE A 168 -5.39 9.87 -0.71
C PHE A 168 -6.40 9.05 0.09
N PHE A 169 -5.99 8.63 1.30
CA PHE A 169 -6.84 8.01 2.31
C PHE A 169 -6.51 8.56 3.71
N GLU A 170 -7.50 8.64 4.59
CA GLU A 170 -7.27 8.77 6.04
C GLU A 170 -7.59 7.45 6.76
N THR A 171 -6.82 7.12 7.79
CA THR A 171 -6.83 5.84 8.47
C THR A 171 -6.55 5.98 9.95
N SER A 172 -6.96 4.97 10.73
CA SER A 172 -6.46 4.74 12.08
C SER A 172 -5.94 3.32 12.16
N ALA A 173 -4.68 3.15 12.57
CA ALA A 173 -4.17 1.82 12.92
C ALA A 173 -4.81 1.27 14.21
N LYS A 174 -5.26 2.17 15.10
CA LYS A 174 -5.79 1.84 16.43
C LYS A 174 -7.26 1.44 16.38
N ASP A 175 -8.10 2.31 15.82
CA ASP A 175 -9.53 2.09 15.74
C ASP A 175 -9.89 1.41 14.41
N PRO A 176 -10.75 0.38 14.42
CA PRO A 176 -11.39 -0.05 13.19
C PRO A 176 -12.21 1.12 12.61
N PRO A 177 -12.41 1.16 11.28
CA PRO A 177 -13.21 2.20 10.62
C PRO A 177 -14.57 2.38 11.30
N LYS A 178 -14.88 3.61 11.74
CA LYS A 178 -16.18 3.95 12.33
C LYS A 178 -17.25 3.82 11.24
N LYS A 179 -18.24 2.94 11.44
CA LYS A 179 -19.45 2.88 10.60
C LYS A 179 -20.13 4.25 10.65
N GLY A 180 -20.19 4.98 9.53
CA GLY A 180 -21.21 6.02 9.36
C GLY A 180 -20.77 7.45 9.02
N THR A 181 -19.56 7.73 8.54
CA THR A 181 -19.31 9.02 7.86
C THR A 181 -19.54 8.90 6.36
N SER A 182 -20.80 9.02 5.99
CA SER A 182 -21.36 9.14 4.62
C SER A 182 -20.89 10.39 3.82
N GLY A 183 -19.77 11.01 4.22
CA GLY A 183 -19.15 12.14 3.54
C GLY A 183 -17.74 11.87 3.03
N GLN A 184 -17.12 10.76 3.43
CA GLN A 184 -15.87 10.33 2.80
C GLN A 184 -16.29 9.58 1.54
N GLN A 185 -16.41 10.30 0.42
CA GLN A 185 -16.19 9.66 -0.87
C GLN A 185 -14.79 9.07 -0.79
N VAL A 186 -14.68 7.81 -0.38
CA VAL A 186 -13.67 6.93 -0.94
C VAL A 186 -13.86 7.19 -2.42
N PRO A 187 -12.89 7.77 -3.13
CA PRO A 187 -13.03 7.84 -4.56
C PRO A 187 -13.13 6.38 -4.95
N THR A 188 -14.33 5.92 -5.29
CA THR A 188 -14.49 4.85 -6.25
C THR A 188 -13.84 5.45 -7.48
N VAL A 189 -12.51 5.34 -7.54
CA VAL A 189 -11.74 5.57 -8.76
C VAL A 189 -12.23 4.44 -9.63
N ARG A 190 -13.39 4.67 -10.24
CA ARG A 190 -13.74 4.02 -11.49
C ARG A 190 -12.50 4.24 -12.32
N LEU A 191 -11.94 3.15 -12.81
CA LEU A 191 -10.99 3.19 -13.89
C LEU A 191 -11.67 4.04 -14.96
N GLU A 192 -11.42 5.36 -14.99
CA GLU A 192 -11.66 6.12 -16.19
C GLU A 192 -10.64 5.52 -17.12
N GLU A 193 -11.16 4.66 -17.98
CA GLU A 193 -10.46 4.07 -19.10
C GLU A 193 -9.73 5.20 -19.81
N ARG A 194 -8.44 5.37 -19.50
CA ARG A 194 -7.53 6.03 -20.39
C ARG A 194 -7.42 5.11 -21.60
N GLY A 195 -8.41 5.23 -22.49
CA GLY A 195 -8.46 4.67 -23.83
C GLY A 195 -8.20 3.17 -23.93
N GLY A 196 -9.29 2.39 -23.95
CA GLY A 196 -9.38 1.17 -24.77
C GLY A 196 -8.46 0.01 -24.39
N PHE A 197 -8.86 -0.77 -23.39
CA PHE A 197 -8.36 -2.14 -23.22
C PHE A 197 -9.49 -3.09 -22.81
N ALA A 198 -10.48 -3.25 -23.70
CA ALA A 198 -11.36 -4.41 -23.67
C ALA A 198 -10.58 -5.60 -24.24
N GLY A 199 -10.08 -6.49 -23.36
CA GLY A 199 -9.59 -7.83 -23.74
C GLY A 199 -8.11 -8.15 -23.50
N ALA A 200 -7.31 -7.29 -22.88
CA ALA A 200 -5.91 -7.61 -22.54
C ALA A 200 -5.74 -7.91 -21.04
N ALA A 201 -4.80 -8.80 -20.72
CA ALA A 201 -4.33 -9.03 -19.36
C ALA A 201 -4.00 -7.68 -18.69
N MET A 202 -4.63 -7.39 -17.55
CA MET A 202 -4.36 -6.16 -16.79
C MET A 202 -2.86 -6.07 -16.49
N SER A 203 -2.27 -4.90 -16.70
CA SER A 203 -0.85 -4.66 -16.39
C SER A 203 -0.57 -4.88 -14.89
N GLU A 204 0.67 -5.23 -14.52
CA GLU A 204 1.02 -5.49 -13.12
C GLU A 204 0.78 -4.26 -12.22
N GLU A 205 0.89 -3.06 -12.80
CA GLU A 205 0.61 -1.78 -12.14
C GLU A 205 -0.88 -1.62 -11.85
N ALA A 206 -1.74 -1.96 -12.82
CA ALA A 206 -3.19 -1.89 -12.65
C ALA A 206 -3.67 -2.94 -11.63
N GLN A 207 -3.05 -4.13 -11.61
CA GLN A 207 -3.30 -5.14 -10.59
C GLN A 207 -2.85 -4.67 -9.20
N CYS A 208 -1.66 -4.07 -9.06
CA CYS A 208 -1.19 -3.50 -7.79
C CYS A 208 -2.09 -2.36 -7.31
N PHE A 209 -2.62 -1.55 -8.22
CA PHE A 209 -3.53 -0.46 -7.94
C PHE A 209 -4.90 -0.96 -7.45
N VAL A 210 -5.51 -1.90 -8.16
CA VAL A 210 -6.77 -2.54 -7.76
C VAL A 210 -6.57 -3.32 -6.46
N PHE A 211 -5.45 -4.03 -6.32
CA PHE A 211 -5.06 -4.73 -5.11
C PHE A 211 -4.92 -3.78 -3.94
N MET A 212 -4.16 -2.69 -4.06
CA MET A 212 -3.99 -1.76 -2.94
C MET A 212 -5.28 -1.03 -2.62
N SER A 213 -6.04 -0.60 -3.62
CA SER A 213 -7.39 -0.07 -3.39
C SER A 213 -8.28 -1.08 -2.68
N SER A 214 -8.22 -2.35 -3.05
CA SER A 214 -8.97 -3.46 -2.45
C SER A 214 -8.45 -3.85 -1.07
N VAL A 215 -7.15 -3.82 -0.79
CA VAL A 215 -6.57 -4.10 0.53
C VAL A 215 -6.86 -2.95 1.47
N PHE A 216 -6.73 -1.71 1.03
CA PHE A 216 -7.14 -0.56 1.82
C PHE A 216 -8.66 -0.57 2.01
N LEU A 217 -9.47 -0.94 1.01
CA LEU A 217 -10.92 -1.10 1.20
C LEU A 217 -11.27 -2.28 2.11
N HIS A 218 -10.69 -3.47 1.95
CA HIS A 218 -10.99 -4.65 2.75
C HIS A 218 -10.46 -4.52 4.18
N VAL A 219 -9.23 -4.04 4.38
CA VAL A 219 -8.64 -3.86 5.71
C VAL A 219 -9.21 -2.64 6.43
N LEU A 220 -9.66 -1.60 5.71
CA LEU A 220 -10.26 -0.40 6.30
C LEU A 220 -11.78 -0.29 6.15
N THR A 221 -12.50 -1.25 5.58
CA THR A 221 -13.98 -1.22 5.53
C THR A 221 -14.65 -2.58 5.80
N ALA A 222 -13.96 -3.72 5.62
CA ALA A 222 -14.61 -5.01 5.78
C ALA A 222 -14.58 -5.51 7.23
N HIS A 223 -15.71 -5.33 7.91
CA HIS A 223 -16.09 -6.09 9.09
C HIS A 223 -16.50 -7.56 8.78
N SER A 224 -16.45 -7.98 7.50
CA SER A 224 -17.14 -9.19 7.03
C SER A 224 -16.25 -10.42 6.78
N ILE A 225 -14.93 -10.33 7.03
CA ILE A 225 -13.98 -11.44 6.80
C ILE A 225 -13.21 -11.82 8.08
N TRP A 226 -13.50 -11.18 9.21
CA TRP A 226 -12.91 -11.54 10.50
C TRP A 226 -13.90 -12.44 11.24
N PRO A 227 -13.78 -13.78 11.18
CA PRO A 227 -14.51 -14.63 12.10
C PRO A 227 -14.09 -14.24 13.53
N CYS A 228 -15.09 -14.05 14.39
CA CYS A 228 -14.88 -14.03 15.84
C CYS A 228 -14.27 -15.35 16.31
#